data_AF-A0A4C1W2H1-F1
#
_entry.id   AF-A0A4C1W2H1-F1
#
_cell.length_a   1.000
_cell.length_b   1.000
_cell.length_c   1.000
_cell.angle_alpha   90.00
_cell.angle_beta   90.00
_cell.angle_gamma   90.00
#
_symmetry.space_group_name_H-M   'P 1'
#
loop_
_entity.id
_entity.type
_entity.pdbx_description
1 polymer ?
#
loop_
_entity_poly.entity_id
_entity_poly.type
_entity_poly.pdbx_seq_one_letter_code
_entity_poly.pdbx_strand_id
1 'polypeptide(L)'
;MRTTAIWRKRLYESPCASVDGRIFTVMFPVFGGQVTVRVVRGGAVWRVYADGGLLGELPFRVPADCVRAIRLRGDLLPTAIYVAPAAPSDQ
;
A
#
# COMPACT_ATOMS: atom_id res chain seq x y z
N MET A 1 -19.78 15.04 4.64
CA MET A 1 -19.17 14.99 3.29
C MET A 1 -18.24 13.78 3.24
N ARG A 2 -18.40 12.85 2.30
CA ARG A 2 -17.49 11.70 2.12
C ARG A 2 -16.50 12.02 1.01
N THR A 3 -15.31 12.47 1.35
CA THR A 3 -14.28 12.78 0.36
C THR A 3 -13.64 11.49 -0.14
N THR A 4 -13.96 11.09 -1.38
CA THR A 4 -13.31 9.95 -2.04
C THR A 4 -12.21 10.48 -2.95
N ALA A 5 -10.95 10.43 -2.52
CA ALA A 5 -9.82 10.73 -3.40
C ALA A 5 -9.51 9.49 -4.28
N ILE A 6 -9.81 9.58 -5.58
CA ILE A 6 -9.50 8.52 -6.55
C ILE A 6 -8.27 8.96 -7.35
N TRP A 7 -7.11 8.37 -7.05
CA TRP A 7 -5.87 8.61 -7.77
C TRP A 7 -5.70 7.52 -8.85
N ARG A 8 -6.01 7.83 -10.12
CA ARG A 8 -5.78 6.92 -11.26
C ARG A 8 -4.51 7.34 -12.01
N LYS A 9 -3.39 6.67 -11.74
CA LYS A 9 -2.24 6.69 -12.65
C LYS A 9 -2.50 5.62 -13.73
N ARG A 10 -2.65 6.06 -14.99
CA ARG A 10 -2.95 5.19 -16.14
C ARG A 10 -1.72 4.32 -16.44
N LEU A 11 -1.71 3.09 -15.92
CA LEU A 11 -0.69 2.07 -16.20
C LEU A 11 -1.22 1.20 -17.34
N TYR A 12 -0.53 1.25 -18.48
CA TYR A 12 -0.81 0.48 -19.69
C TYR A 12 -0.89 -1.04 -19.39
N GLU A 13 -1.75 -1.71 -20.13
CA GLU A 13 -2.02 -3.15 -20.05
C GLU A 13 -0.74 -3.94 -20.34
N SER A 14 -0.23 -4.62 -19.32
CA SER A 14 0.82 -5.64 -19.47
C SER A 14 0.39 -6.85 -18.65
N PRO A 15 0.34 -8.05 -19.25
CA PRO A 15 -0.15 -9.27 -18.60
C PRO A 15 0.81 -9.66 -17.49
N CYS A 16 0.51 -9.23 -16.26
CA CYS A 16 1.18 -9.50 -14.98
C CYS A 16 2.71 -9.76 -15.00
N ALA A 17 3.44 -9.16 -15.95
CA ALA A 17 4.88 -9.30 -16.03
C ALA A 17 5.46 -8.56 -14.82
N SER A 18 6.08 -9.34 -13.93
CA SER A 18 6.99 -8.99 -12.84
C SER A 18 7.20 -7.48 -12.68
N VAL A 19 6.48 -6.87 -11.74
CA VAL A 19 6.79 -5.50 -11.31
C VAL A 19 7.26 -5.57 -9.88
N ASP A 20 8.52 -5.19 -9.70
CA ASP A 20 9.23 -5.07 -8.42
C ASP A 20 8.31 -4.70 -7.26
N GLY A 21 8.33 -5.53 -6.22
CA GLY A 21 7.31 -5.61 -5.18
C GLY A 21 6.94 -4.28 -4.53
N ARG A 22 5.83 -3.68 -4.94
CA ARG A 22 5.48 -2.32 -4.49
C ARG A 22 5.27 -2.25 -2.97
N ILE A 23 5.90 -1.26 -2.35
CA ILE A 23 5.64 -0.84 -0.97
C ILE A 23 4.67 0.34 -1.03
N PHE A 24 3.63 0.29 -0.22
CA PHE A 24 2.64 1.34 -0.09
C PHE A 24 2.70 1.90 1.32
N THR A 25 3.00 3.19 1.46
CA THR A 25 2.98 3.87 2.75
C THR A 25 1.97 4.99 2.72
N VAL A 26 1.09 5.03 3.70
CA VAL A 26 0.09 6.08 3.88
C VAL A 26 0.18 6.59 5.30
N MET A 27 0.23 7.90 5.42
CA MET A 27 0.30 8.58 6.71
C MET A 27 -0.97 9.41 6.90
N PHE A 28 -1.65 9.27 8.04
CA PHE A 28 -2.89 9.99 8.33
C PHE A 28 -3.01 10.34 9.82
N PRO A 29 -3.70 11.45 10.16
CA PRO A 29 -3.91 11.87 11.54
C PRO A 29 -4.94 10.98 12.24
N VAL A 30 -4.73 10.76 13.53
CA VAL A 30 -5.66 10.12 14.46
C VAL A 30 -5.84 11.01 15.68
N PHE A 31 -6.86 10.76 16.51
CA PHE A 31 -7.02 11.52 17.76
C PHE A 31 -5.79 11.38 18.65
N GLY A 32 -5.05 12.48 18.83
CA GLY A 32 -3.84 12.53 19.65
C GLY A 32 -2.52 12.21 18.94
N GLY A 33 -2.50 12.03 17.62
CA GLY A 33 -1.24 11.76 16.90
C GLY A 33 -1.36 11.50 15.40
N GLN A 34 -0.34 10.85 14.84
CA GLN A 34 -0.27 10.47 13.43
C GLN A 34 0.09 8.99 13.34
N VAL A 35 -0.56 8.28 12.44
CA VAL A 35 -0.30 6.87 12.17
C VAL A 35 0.28 6.72 10.78
N THR A 36 1.32 5.91 10.67
CA THR A 36 1.93 5.48 9.42
C THR A 36 1.58 4.03 9.15
N VAL A 37 0.77 3.78 8.13
CA VAL A 37 0.47 2.43 7.64
C VAL A 37 1.39 2.11 6.47
N ARG A 38 2.09 0.98 6.55
CA ARG A 38 2.94 0.45 5.48
C ARG A 38 2.46 -0.93 5.07
N VAL A 39 2.17 -1.12 3.78
CA VAL A 39 1.85 -2.40 3.18
C VAL A 39 3.02 -2.83 2.30
N VAL A 40 3.58 -4.00 2.59
CA VAL A 40 4.74 -4.55 1.91
C VAL A 40 4.36 -5.88 1.27
N ARG A 41 4.83 -6.11 0.05
CA ARG A 41 4.74 -7.42 -0.59
C ARG A 41 5.73 -8.39 0.08
N GLY A 42 5.22 -9.46 0.68
CA GLY A 42 6.01 -10.62 1.10
C GLY A 42 6.03 -11.71 0.03
N GLY A 43 6.49 -12.93 0.40
CA GLY A 43 6.57 -14.05 -0.54
C GLY A 43 5.21 -14.46 -1.12
N ALA A 44 4.23 -14.78 -0.25
CA ALA A 44 2.88 -15.20 -0.64
C ALA A 44 1.76 -14.37 0.02
N VAL A 45 2.14 -13.31 0.75
CA VAL A 45 1.25 -12.50 1.59
C VAL A 45 1.59 -11.03 1.47
N TRP A 46 0.61 -10.17 1.72
CA TRP A 46 0.82 -8.77 2.06
C TRP A 46 1.09 -8.65 3.55
N ARG A 47 2.18 -7.99 3.92
CA ARG A 47 2.45 -7.64 5.32
C ARG A 47 1.99 -6.21 5.57
N VAL A 48 1.21 -6.03 6.63
CA VAL A 48 0.67 -4.72 7.01
C VAL A 48 1.32 -4.29 8.31
N TYR A 49 1.93 -3.12 8.31
CA TYR A 49 2.56 -2.51 9.46
C TYR A 49 1.83 -1.22 9.84
N ALA A 50 1.76 -0.92 11.13
CA ALA A 50 1.41 0.40 11.65
C ALA A 50 2.52 0.86 12.60
N ASP A 51 3.05 2.05 12.34
CA ASP A 51 4.13 2.68 13.11
C ASP A 51 5.32 1.73 13.36
N GLY A 52 5.62 0.90 12.36
CA GLY A 52 6.71 -0.09 12.39
C GLY A 52 6.34 -1.46 12.99
N GLY A 53 5.25 -1.56 13.74
CA GLY A 53 4.74 -2.84 14.26
C GLY A 53 3.97 -3.63 13.21
N LEU A 54 4.22 -4.95 13.12
CA LEU A 54 3.44 -5.84 12.24
C LEU A 54 2.02 -6.00 12.82
N LEU A 55 1.02 -5.54 12.07
CA LEU A 55 -0.39 -5.75 12.40
C LEU A 55 -0.88 -7.13 11.93
N GLY A 56 -0.34 -7.62 10.82
CA GLY A 56 -0.69 -8.94 10.33
C GLY A 56 -0.31 -9.18 8.86
N GLU A 57 -0.65 -10.38 8.41
CA GLU A 57 -0.39 -10.87 7.06
C GLU A 57 -1.71 -11.21 6.35
N LEU A 58 -1.82 -10.84 5.07
CA LEU A 58 -2.99 -11.09 4.24
C LEU A 58 -2.57 -11.93 3.03
N PRO A 59 -3.09 -13.16 2.84
CA PRO A 59 -2.74 -13.96 1.68
C PRO A 59 -3.14 -13.28 0.36
N PHE A 60 -2.33 -13.48 -0.67
CA PHE A 60 -2.64 -12.99 -2.00
C PHE A 60 -3.92 -13.65 -2.54
N ARG A 61 -4.96 -12.84 -2.77
CA ARG A 61 -6.17 -13.28 -3.50
C ARG A 61 -6.03 -13.21 -5.02
N VAL A 62 -5.07 -12.42 -5.46
CA VAL A 62 -4.61 -12.28 -6.85
C VAL A 62 -3.08 -12.14 -6.79
N PRO A 63 -2.34 -12.55 -7.83
CA PRO A 63 -0.90 -12.38 -7.84
C PRO A 63 -0.54 -10.91 -7.59
N ALA A 64 0.38 -10.67 -6.65
CA ALA A 64 0.72 -9.30 -6.24
C ALA A 64 1.23 -8.45 -7.42
N ASP A 65 1.90 -9.05 -8.41
CA ASP A 65 2.30 -8.41 -9.67
C ASP A 65 1.14 -7.84 -10.48
N CYS A 66 -0.05 -8.42 -10.34
CA CYS A 66 -1.25 -7.96 -11.05
C CYS A 66 -1.90 -6.73 -10.39
N VAL A 67 -1.46 -6.32 -9.20
CA VAL A 67 -2.04 -5.16 -8.51
C VAL A 67 -1.50 -3.85 -9.11
N ARG A 68 -2.36 -3.16 -9.86
CA ARG A 68 -1.99 -1.92 -10.58
C ARG A 68 -2.44 -0.63 -9.91
N ALA A 69 -3.40 -0.70 -9.00
CA ALA A 69 -4.00 0.49 -8.37
C ALA A 69 -4.25 0.26 -6.88
N ILE A 70 -4.22 1.35 -6.12
CA ILE A 70 -4.58 1.40 -4.70
C ILE A 70 -5.82 2.26 -4.57
N ARG A 71 -6.71 1.87 -3.67
CA ARG A 71 -7.85 2.70 -3.30
C ARG A 71 -7.90 2.83 -1.79
N LEU A 72 -7.82 4.07 -1.31
CA LEU A 72 -8.09 4.41 0.08
C LEU A 72 -9.56 4.84 0.18
N ARG A 73 -10.28 4.32 1.18
CA ARG A 73 -11.66 4.73 1.48
C ARG A 73 -11.83 4.84 2.99
N GLY A 74 -12.69 5.75 3.41
CA GLY A 74 -13.00 6.01 4.82
C GLY A 74 -12.93 7.49 5.13
N ASP A 75 -13.04 7.82 6.40
CA ASP A 75 -12.76 9.16 6.92
C ASP A 75 -11.25 9.27 7.17
N LEU A 76 -10.51 9.44 6.07
CA LEU A 76 -9.05 9.50 6.07
C LEU A 76 -8.63 10.86 5.54
N LEU A 77 -7.71 11.51 6.26
CA LEU A 77 -7.06 12.74 5.84
C LEU A 77 -5.56 12.47 5.60
N PRO A 78 -5.20 11.73 4.53
CA PRO A 78 -3.81 11.35 4.32
C PRO A 78 -2.94 12.59 4.12
N THR A 79 -1.91 12.72 4.95
CA THR A 79 -0.92 13.81 4.87
C THR A 79 0.17 13.49 3.85
N ALA A 80 0.48 12.20 3.66
CA ALA A 80 1.44 11.74 2.66
C ALA A 80 1.09 10.34 2.17
N ILE A 81 1.35 10.08 0.87
CA ILE A 81 1.20 8.77 0.23
C ILE A 81 2.45 8.50 -0.59
N TYR A 82 3.11 7.37 -0.31
CA TYR A 82 4.30 6.93 -1.02
C TYR A 82 4.05 5.57 -1.67
N VAL A 83 4.47 5.45 -2.93
CA VAL A 83 4.52 4.19 -3.66
C VAL A 83 5.95 4.00 -4.13
N ALA A 84 6.66 3.07 -3.50
CA ALA A 84 8.02 2.71 -3.89
C ALA A 84 8.01 1.34 -4.56
N PRO A 85 8.93 1.06 -5.51
CA PRO A 85 9.26 -0.32 -5.87
C PRO A 85 9.70 -1.08 -4.61
N ALA A 86 9.73 -2.41 -4.67
CA ALA A 86 10.33 -3.18 -3.58
C ALA A 86 11.72 -2.61 -3.35
N ALA A 87 11.97 -2.08 -2.16
CA ALA A 87 13.34 -2.02 -1.73
C ALA A 87 13.87 -3.46 -1.80
N PRO A 88 15.07 -3.71 -2.34
CA PRO A 88 15.73 -4.96 -2.05
C PRO A 88 15.69 -5.11 -0.53
N SER A 89 15.02 -6.15 -0.06
CA SER A 89 15.08 -6.53 1.34
C SER A 89 16.51 -6.93 1.63
N ASP A 90 17.30 -6.00 2.17
CA ASP A 90 18.32 -6.25 3.20
C ASP A 90 19.10 -4.96 3.47
N GLN A 91 18.70 -4.26 4.54
CA GLN A 91 19.57 -3.81 5.62
C GLN A 91 18.71 -3.40 6.83
#